data_AF-A0A7W0SLJ2-F1
#
_entry.id   AF-A0A7W0SLJ2-F1
#
_cell.length_a   1.000
_cell.length_b   1.000
_cell.length_c   1.000
_cell.angle_alpha   90.00
_cell.angle_beta   90.00
_cell.angle_gamma   90.00
#
_symmetry.space_group_name_H-M   'P 1'
#
loop_
_entity.id
_entity.type
_entity.pdbx_description
1 polymer ?
#
loop_
_entity_poly.entity_id
_entity_poly.type
_entity_poly.pdbx_seq_one_letter_code
_entity_poly.pdbx_strand_id
1 'polypeptide(L)'
;MGSTAADELLASTAGGLPREEHGYLLPTGAPIPISFARVDDSEWLDAQIGLQAQRWPSVDRRVLATLWWYSVSQVFLTPTVAALFVTGQALSPRTADVELHWLPDGRVFTAGSLAVLDGGNDVRSVAAALRESFELAIPAVARAGARRERPLWAIATDSLANRLLWVGRARGEVYRATELTVTLTELIGPPMPAPRYVDVERRPPRKGRVRFVRRGSCCLVYLEPNEAKCASCPRLSPISRESLLRTAADFA
;
A
#
# COMPACT_ATOMS: atom_id res chain seq x y z
N MET A 1 -19.30 8.71 -17.95
CA MET A 1 -18.81 7.64 -18.85
C MET A 1 -17.37 7.40 -18.45
N GLY A 2 -17.16 6.54 -17.44
CA GLY A 2 -15.82 6.18 -16.96
C GLY A 2 -15.06 5.44 -18.06
N SER A 3 -13.75 5.67 -18.14
CA SER A 3 -12.88 5.26 -19.24
C SER A 3 -12.85 3.73 -19.39
N THR A 4 -13.48 3.22 -20.44
CA THR A 4 -13.48 1.79 -20.81
C THR A 4 -12.05 1.21 -20.83
N ALA A 5 -11.05 2.01 -21.20
CA ALA A 5 -9.65 1.57 -21.24
C ALA A 5 -9.07 1.28 -19.85
N ALA A 6 -9.46 2.02 -18.82
CA ALA A 6 -9.00 1.76 -17.45
C ALA A 6 -9.63 0.48 -16.90
N ASP A 7 -10.92 0.26 -17.16
CA ASP A 7 -11.64 -0.96 -16.79
C ASP A 7 -11.09 -2.19 -17.52
N GLU A 8 -10.79 -2.08 -18.82
CA GLU A 8 -10.15 -3.12 -19.62
C GLU A 8 -8.76 -3.47 -19.07
N LEU A 9 -7.94 -2.47 -18.74
CA LEU A 9 -6.62 -2.69 -18.16
C LEU A 9 -6.71 -3.35 -16.78
N LEU A 10 -7.66 -2.93 -15.93
CA LEU A 10 -7.90 -3.55 -14.64
C LEU A 10 -8.35 -5.01 -14.79
N ALA A 11 -9.26 -5.29 -15.74
CA ALA A 11 -9.71 -6.64 -16.05
C ALA A 11 -8.56 -7.53 -16.57
N SER A 12 -7.72 -7.00 -17.47
CA SER A 12 -6.51 -7.69 -17.94
C SER A 12 -5.53 -7.96 -16.80
N THR A 13 -5.38 -7.01 -15.87
CA THR A 13 -4.52 -7.17 -14.69
C THR A 13 -5.04 -8.29 -13.79
N ALA A 14 -6.33 -8.29 -13.48
CA ALA A 14 -6.95 -9.37 -12.70
C ALA A 14 -6.86 -10.72 -13.42
N GLY A 15 -7.06 -10.77 -14.73
CA GLY A 15 -6.92 -11.99 -15.54
C GLY A 15 -5.50 -12.59 -15.52
N GLY A 16 -4.48 -11.76 -15.24
CA GLY A 16 -3.11 -12.20 -15.06
C GLY A 16 -2.76 -12.66 -13.63
N LEU A 17 -3.74 -12.75 -12.72
CA LEU A 17 -3.55 -13.18 -11.33
C LEU A 17 -4.46 -14.37 -10.96
N PRO A 18 -4.05 -15.20 -9.98
CA PRO A 18 -4.93 -16.20 -9.38
C PRO A 18 -6.23 -15.58 -8.85
N ARG A 19 -7.35 -16.32 -8.90
CA ARG A 19 -8.69 -15.80 -8.56
C ARG A 19 -8.79 -15.33 -7.11
N GLU A 20 -8.10 -16.01 -6.20
CA GLU A 20 -8.03 -15.65 -4.79
C GLU A 20 -7.43 -14.26 -4.54
N GLU A 21 -6.64 -13.74 -5.49
CA GLU A 21 -6.01 -12.42 -5.40
C GLU A 21 -6.88 -11.31 -5.98
N HIS A 22 -7.99 -11.64 -6.65
CA HIS A 22 -8.85 -10.66 -7.32
C HIS A 22 -9.47 -9.65 -6.35
N GLY A 23 -9.70 -10.06 -5.09
CA GLY A 23 -10.27 -9.19 -4.05
C GLY A 23 -9.39 -7.98 -3.69
N TYR A 24 -8.10 -7.98 -4.07
CA TYR A 24 -7.24 -6.81 -3.91
C TYR A 24 -7.47 -5.73 -4.96
N LEU A 25 -7.99 -6.09 -6.14
CA LEU A 25 -8.16 -5.20 -7.29
C LEU A 25 -9.61 -4.86 -7.59
N LEU A 26 -10.50 -5.85 -7.40
CA LEU A 26 -11.91 -5.72 -7.75
C LEU A 26 -12.70 -5.46 -6.47
N PRO A 27 -13.48 -4.36 -6.41
CA PRO A 27 -14.34 -4.11 -5.26
C PRO A 27 -15.29 -5.28 -5.05
N THR A 28 -15.36 -5.74 -3.80
CA THR A 28 -16.39 -6.66 -3.33
C THR A 28 -17.30 -5.92 -2.34
N GLY A 29 -18.58 -6.26 -2.33
CA GLY A 29 -19.61 -5.47 -1.63
C GLY A 29 -20.08 -4.26 -2.44
N ALA A 30 -20.88 -3.39 -1.83
CA ALA A 30 -21.32 -2.12 -2.42
C ALA A 30 -20.55 -0.94 -1.79
N PRO A 31 -19.23 -0.82 -2.01
CA PRO A 31 -18.46 0.27 -1.45
C PRO A 31 -18.85 1.59 -2.09
N ILE A 32 -18.68 2.68 -1.34
CA ILE A 32 -18.89 4.03 -1.84
C ILE A 32 -17.56 4.52 -2.44
N PRO A 33 -17.48 4.81 -3.75
CA PRO A 33 -16.28 5.40 -4.34
C PRO A 33 -16.13 6.84 -3.86
N ILE A 34 -14.93 7.17 -3.36
CA ILE A 34 -14.56 8.53 -2.98
C ILE A 34 -13.27 8.89 -3.71
N SER A 35 -13.29 9.99 -4.45
CA SER A 35 -12.09 10.51 -5.11
C SER A 35 -10.98 10.78 -4.10
N PHE A 36 -9.78 10.26 -4.38
CA PHE A 36 -8.62 10.46 -3.51
C PHE A 36 -8.13 11.91 -3.52
N ALA A 37 -8.50 12.72 -4.52
CA ALA A 37 -8.21 14.16 -4.55
C ALA A 37 -8.76 14.91 -3.33
N ARG A 38 -9.79 14.37 -2.66
CA ARG A 38 -10.29 14.91 -1.38
C ARG A 38 -9.27 14.90 -0.25
N VAL A 39 -8.13 14.23 -0.40
CA VAL A 39 -7.05 14.30 0.60
C VAL A 39 -6.56 15.73 0.86
N ASP A 40 -6.76 16.66 -0.08
CA ASP A 40 -6.43 18.08 0.09
C ASP A 40 -7.54 18.90 0.80
N ASP A 41 -8.75 18.34 0.92
CA ASP A 41 -9.83 18.89 1.74
C ASP A 41 -9.58 18.54 3.22
N SER A 42 -9.12 19.55 3.98
CA SER A 42 -8.72 19.35 5.38
C SER A 42 -9.87 18.91 6.28
N GLU A 43 -11.10 19.40 6.03
CA GLU A 43 -12.27 19.01 6.84
C GLU A 43 -12.64 17.56 6.57
N TRP A 44 -12.63 17.16 5.29
CA TRP A 44 -12.86 15.77 4.92
C TRP A 44 -11.80 14.83 5.51
N LEU A 45 -10.51 15.17 5.35
CA LEU A 45 -9.43 14.35 5.87
C LEU A 45 -9.50 14.26 7.40
N ASP A 46 -9.88 15.34 8.07
CA ASP A 46 -10.04 15.33 9.51
C ASP A 46 -11.19 14.45 9.98
N ALA A 47 -12.32 14.48 9.27
CA ALA A 47 -13.43 13.56 9.51
C ALA A 47 -13.00 12.10 9.30
N GLN A 48 -12.25 11.81 8.22
CA GLN A 48 -11.78 10.45 7.92
C GLN A 48 -10.84 9.89 8.98
N ILE A 49 -9.93 10.71 9.49
CA ILE A 49 -9.04 10.28 10.58
C ILE A 49 -9.84 10.17 11.90
N GLY A 50 -10.83 11.04 12.12
CA GLY A 50 -11.75 10.93 13.26
C GLY A 50 -12.52 9.61 13.29
N LEU A 51 -12.96 9.11 12.14
CA LEU A 51 -13.64 7.80 12.04
C LEU A 51 -12.75 6.63 12.52
N GLN A 52 -11.43 6.74 12.39
CA GLN A 52 -10.52 5.69 12.87
C GLN A 52 -10.58 5.51 14.40
N ALA A 53 -11.03 6.52 15.15
CA ALA A 53 -11.20 6.43 16.60
C ALA A 53 -12.30 5.42 17.00
N GLN A 54 -13.24 5.09 16.11
CA GLN A 54 -14.23 4.04 16.37
C GLN A 54 -13.57 2.66 16.51
N ARG A 55 -12.46 2.45 15.78
CA ARG A 55 -11.71 1.20 15.80
C ARG A 55 -10.58 1.21 16.83
N TRP A 56 -9.92 2.36 16.99
CA TRP A 56 -8.80 2.54 17.90
C TRP A 56 -9.07 3.71 18.84
N PRO A 57 -9.99 3.57 19.81
CA PRO A 57 -10.42 4.67 20.67
C PRO A 57 -9.34 5.10 21.68
N SER A 58 -8.32 4.27 21.90
CA SER A 58 -7.32 4.50 22.97
C SER A 58 -6.08 5.26 22.48
N VAL A 59 -5.97 5.57 21.19
CA VAL A 59 -4.76 6.17 20.60
C VAL A 59 -4.95 7.64 20.22
N ASP A 60 -3.85 8.39 20.27
CA ASP A 60 -3.83 9.82 19.94
C ASP A 60 -4.12 10.09 18.44
N ARG A 61 -4.50 11.32 18.12
CA ARG A 61 -4.83 11.76 16.75
C ARG A 61 -3.70 11.53 15.75
N ARG A 62 -2.47 11.60 16.24
CA ARG A 62 -1.24 11.39 15.48
C ARG A 62 -1.10 9.92 15.05
N VAL A 63 -1.46 8.98 15.92
CA VAL A 63 -1.49 7.54 15.63
C VAL A 63 -2.64 7.24 14.67
N LEU A 64 -3.83 7.82 14.90
CA LEU A 64 -4.96 7.67 13.98
C LEU A 64 -4.60 8.13 12.55
N ALA A 65 -3.94 9.29 12.39
CA ALA A 65 -3.48 9.76 11.09
C ALA A 65 -2.42 8.83 10.46
N THR A 66 -1.57 8.21 11.29
CA THR A 66 -0.56 7.25 10.84
C THR A 66 -1.20 5.95 10.37
N LEU A 67 -2.22 5.45 11.08
CA LEU A 67 -2.99 4.26 10.71
C LEU A 67 -3.84 4.52 9.47
N TRP A 68 -4.49 5.70 9.47
CA TRP A 68 -4.86 6.55 8.33
C TRP A 68 -4.14 6.16 7.04
N TRP A 69 -2.94 6.74 7.01
CA TRP A 69 -2.04 6.68 5.89
C TRP A 69 -1.55 5.27 5.61
N TYR A 70 -1.21 4.48 6.64
CA TYR A 70 -0.76 3.10 6.47
C TYR A 70 -1.79 2.22 5.74
N SER A 71 -3.08 2.46 5.95
CA SER A 71 -4.15 1.78 5.23
C SER A 71 -4.27 2.30 3.80
N VAL A 72 -4.41 3.62 3.63
CA VAL A 72 -4.65 4.23 2.32
C VAL A 72 -3.47 4.03 1.38
N SER A 73 -2.24 4.26 1.84
CA SER A 73 -1.01 4.10 1.05
C SER A 73 -0.85 2.70 0.49
N GLN A 74 -1.35 1.71 1.21
CA GLN A 74 -1.34 0.33 0.77
C GLN A 74 -2.41 0.03 -0.26
N VAL A 75 -3.56 0.66 -0.16
CA VAL A 75 -4.70 0.39 -1.04
C VAL A 75 -4.55 1.14 -2.36
N PHE A 76 -4.29 2.45 -2.34
CA PHE A 76 -4.28 3.27 -3.55
C PHE A 76 -3.16 2.88 -4.53
N LEU A 77 -2.03 2.36 -4.03
CA LEU A 77 -0.93 1.90 -4.87
C LEU A 77 -1.26 0.62 -5.65
N THR A 78 -2.19 -0.20 -5.15
CA THR A 78 -2.42 -1.57 -5.63
C THR A 78 -2.73 -1.64 -7.13
N PRO A 79 -3.71 -0.89 -7.67
CA PRO A 79 -4.09 -1.01 -9.07
C PRO A 79 -2.94 -0.63 -10.01
N THR A 80 -2.25 0.49 -9.73
CA THR A 80 -1.13 0.97 -10.54
C THR A 80 0.01 -0.03 -10.60
N VAL A 81 0.49 -0.53 -9.45
CA VAL A 81 1.67 -1.40 -9.43
C VAL A 81 1.35 -2.81 -9.88
N ALA A 82 0.13 -3.29 -9.66
CA ALA A 82 -0.34 -4.57 -10.19
C ALA A 82 -0.42 -4.51 -11.71
N ALA A 83 -1.07 -3.48 -12.26
CA ALA A 83 -1.20 -3.32 -13.70
C ALA A 83 0.18 -3.23 -14.36
N LEU A 84 1.06 -2.35 -13.87
CA LEU A 84 2.43 -2.23 -14.38
C LEU A 84 3.16 -3.58 -14.36
N PHE A 85 3.07 -4.33 -13.27
CA PHE A 85 3.79 -5.59 -13.11
C PHE A 85 3.25 -6.70 -14.02
N VAL A 86 1.92 -6.81 -14.12
CA VAL A 86 1.24 -7.90 -14.84
C VAL A 86 1.21 -7.65 -16.35
N THR A 87 0.89 -6.43 -16.77
CA THR A 87 0.61 -6.12 -18.18
C THR A 87 1.71 -5.26 -18.83
N GLY A 88 2.60 -4.67 -18.03
CA GLY A 88 3.57 -3.69 -18.54
C GLY A 88 2.98 -2.30 -18.78
N GLN A 89 1.72 -2.06 -18.40
CA GLN A 89 1.04 -0.77 -18.51
C GLN A 89 0.43 -0.39 -17.16
N ALA A 90 0.62 0.86 -16.73
CA ALA A 90 0.12 1.34 -15.45
C ALA A 90 -1.25 2.04 -15.53
N LEU A 91 -2.11 1.76 -14.55
CA LEU A 91 -3.23 2.64 -14.20
C LEU A 91 -2.70 3.91 -13.53
N SER A 92 -3.36 5.05 -13.74
CA SER A 92 -2.94 6.33 -13.18
C SER A 92 -3.02 6.31 -11.64
N PRO A 93 -1.91 6.56 -10.92
CA PRO A 93 -1.93 6.70 -9.46
C PRO A 93 -2.30 8.12 -9.01
N ARG A 94 -2.47 9.07 -9.94
CA ARG A 94 -2.75 10.48 -9.63
C ARG A 94 -4.01 10.56 -8.79
N THR A 95 -3.98 11.35 -7.72
CA THR A 95 -5.11 11.43 -6.78
C THR A 95 -6.43 11.84 -7.42
N ALA A 96 -6.39 12.62 -8.52
CA ALA A 96 -7.56 12.99 -9.32
C ALA A 96 -8.20 11.80 -10.06
N ASP A 97 -7.41 10.80 -10.43
CA ASP A 97 -7.87 9.62 -11.17
C ASP A 97 -8.21 8.45 -10.24
N VAL A 98 -7.76 8.48 -8.98
CA VAL A 98 -7.94 7.38 -8.03
C VAL A 98 -9.27 7.51 -7.28
N GLU A 99 -10.00 6.41 -7.23
CA GLU A 99 -11.17 6.22 -6.37
C GLU A 99 -10.84 5.26 -5.23
N LEU A 100 -11.00 5.72 -4.00
CA LEU A 100 -10.93 4.87 -2.81
C LEU A 100 -12.31 4.24 -2.59
N HIS A 101 -12.36 2.93 -2.41
CA HIS A 101 -13.59 2.21 -2.12
C HIS A 101 -13.76 2.06 -0.60
N TRP A 102 -14.69 2.86 -0.06
CA TRP A 102 -14.94 2.97 1.37
C TRP A 102 -16.02 2.02 1.85
N LEU A 103 -15.81 1.50 3.07
CA LEU A 103 -16.85 0.90 3.88
C LEU A 103 -17.47 1.94 4.82
N PRO A 104 -18.74 1.79 5.23
CA PRO A 104 -19.42 2.74 6.11
C PRO A 104 -18.73 2.99 7.47
N ASP A 105 -17.86 2.07 7.91
CA ASP A 105 -17.10 2.16 9.15
C ASP A 105 -15.73 2.87 9.00
N GLY A 106 -15.50 3.55 7.88
CA GLY A 106 -14.28 4.33 7.64
C GLY A 106 -13.08 3.50 7.19
N ARG A 107 -13.26 2.19 6.90
CA ARG A 107 -12.21 1.37 6.31
C ARG A 107 -12.14 1.58 4.80
N VAL A 108 -10.92 1.70 4.29
CA VAL A 108 -10.63 1.69 2.85
C VAL A 108 -10.27 0.27 2.45
N PHE A 109 -11.10 -0.35 1.61
CA PHE A 109 -10.98 -1.77 1.27
C PHE A 109 -10.12 -2.02 0.03
N THR A 110 -10.43 -1.31 -1.06
CA THR A 110 -9.66 -1.36 -2.31
C THR A 110 -9.69 0.02 -2.99
N ALA A 111 -9.03 0.16 -4.12
CA ALA A 111 -9.04 1.37 -4.93
C ALA A 111 -9.22 1.02 -6.40
N GLY A 112 -9.85 1.92 -7.15
CA GLY A 112 -9.87 1.94 -8.61
C GLY A 112 -9.05 3.11 -9.16
N SER A 113 -8.86 3.09 -10.47
CA SER A 113 -8.34 4.24 -11.21
C SER A 113 -9.23 4.47 -12.44
N LEU A 114 -9.59 5.72 -12.67
CA LEU A 114 -10.46 6.15 -13.76
C LEU A 114 -9.70 6.32 -15.08
N ALA A 115 -8.37 6.18 -15.07
CA ALA A 115 -7.51 6.44 -16.22
C ALA A 115 -6.33 5.46 -16.31
N VAL A 116 -5.94 5.17 -17.55
CA VAL A 116 -4.61 4.61 -17.86
C VAL A 116 -3.60 5.75 -17.79
N LEU A 117 -2.44 5.53 -17.17
CA LEU A 117 -1.40 6.55 -17.12
C LEU A 117 -0.83 6.78 -18.51
N ASP A 118 -0.76 8.03 -18.95
CA ASP A 118 -0.03 8.38 -20.17
C ASP A 118 1.47 8.08 -19.99
N GLY A 119 2.05 7.38 -20.96
CA GLY A 119 3.39 6.79 -20.82
C GLY A 119 3.49 5.74 -19.71
N GLY A 120 2.38 5.10 -19.30
CA GLY A 120 2.32 4.11 -18.22
C GLY A 120 3.14 2.83 -18.44
N ASN A 121 3.75 2.67 -19.61
CA ASN A 121 4.68 1.61 -19.97
C ASN A 121 6.15 1.98 -19.69
N ASP A 122 6.41 3.24 -19.35
CA ASP A 122 7.69 3.71 -18.86
C ASP A 122 7.65 3.85 -17.33
N VAL A 123 8.55 3.12 -16.66
CA VAL A 123 8.71 3.14 -15.20
C VAL A 123 9.03 4.54 -14.67
N ARG A 124 9.65 5.43 -15.48
CA ARG A 124 9.93 6.82 -15.08
C ARG A 124 8.65 7.64 -14.99
N SER A 125 7.75 7.51 -15.95
CA SER A 125 6.42 8.16 -15.93
C SER A 125 5.59 7.68 -14.73
N VAL A 126 5.64 6.37 -14.44
CA VAL A 126 4.98 5.81 -13.25
C VAL A 126 5.56 6.37 -11.96
N ALA A 127 6.89 6.41 -11.84
CA ALA A 127 7.56 6.98 -10.67
C ALA A 127 7.22 8.46 -10.47
N ALA A 128 7.16 9.26 -11.54
CA ALA A 128 6.77 10.66 -11.49
C ALA A 128 5.33 10.84 -11.00
N ALA A 129 4.37 10.08 -11.55
CA ALA A 129 2.97 10.15 -11.13
C ALA A 129 2.74 9.68 -9.67
N LEU A 130 3.49 8.66 -9.23
CA LEU A 130 3.51 8.25 -7.82
C LEU A 130 4.06 9.35 -6.92
N ARG A 131 5.15 10.01 -7.34
CA ARG A 131 5.75 11.13 -6.60
C ARG A 131 4.76 12.29 -6.45
N GLU A 132 4.10 12.71 -7.53
CA GLU A 132 3.04 13.74 -7.50
C GLU A 132 1.98 13.42 -6.44
N SER A 133 1.53 12.16 -6.42
CA SER A 133 0.49 11.71 -5.48
C SER A 133 0.97 11.69 -4.03
N PHE A 134 2.22 11.27 -3.78
CA PHE A 134 2.82 11.33 -2.46
C PHE A 134 3.05 12.75 -1.96
N GLU A 135 3.53 13.65 -2.84
CA GLU A 135 3.78 15.06 -2.52
C GLU A 135 2.48 15.83 -2.22
N LEU A 136 1.33 15.39 -2.76
CA LEU A 136 0.03 15.91 -2.37
C LEU A 136 -0.44 15.32 -1.03
N ALA A 137 -0.46 13.99 -0.91
CA ALA A 137 -1.10 13.31 0.22
C ALA A 137 -0.31 13.42 1.53
N ILE A 138 1.02 13.30 1.49
CA ILE A 138 1.84 13.22 2.70
C ILE A 138 1.81 14.52 3.53
N PRO A 139 1.97 15.72 2.94
CA PRO A 139 1.84 16.96 3.69
C PRO A 139 0.44 17.15 4.30
N ALA A 140 -0.61 16.78 3.58
CA ALA A 140 -1.99 16.86 4.09
C ALA A 140 -2.18 15.99 5.34
N VAL A 141 -1.75 14.72 5.27
CA VAL A 141 -1.78 13.79 6.42
C VAL A 141 -0.90 14.27 7.56
N ALA A 142 0.29 14.79 7.26
CA ALA A 142 1.22 15.31 8.24
C ALA A 142 0.58 16.46 9.04
N ARG A 143 -0.08 17.40 8.37
CA ARG A 143 -0.82 18.50 9.01
C ARG A 143 -1.97 17.97 9.87
N ALA A 144 -2.84 17.15 9.32
CA ALA A 144 -4.00 16.58 10.03
C ALA A 144 -3.60 15.75 11.25
N GLY A 145 -2.42 15.11 11.23
CA GLY A 145 -1.88 14.32 12.33
C GLY A 145 -0.92 15.06 13.26
N ALA A 146 -0.63 16.35 13.03
CA ALA A 146 0.45 17.09 13.69
C ALA A 146 1.79 16.30 13.71
N ARG A 147 2.19 15.80 12.53
CA ARG A 147 3.29 14.85 12.33
C ARG A 147 4.35 15.38 11.38
N ARG A 148 5.56 14.85 11.54
CA ARG A 148 6.61 15.00 10.52
C ARG A 148 6.29 14.12 9.32
N GLU A 149 6.62 14.60 8.12
CA GLU A 149 6.38 13.89 6.87
C GLU A 149 7.29 12.67 6.66
N ARG A 150 8.56 12.74 7.10
CA ARG A 150 9.55 11.68 6.84
C ARG A 150 9.11 10.26 7.26
N PRO A 151 8.47 10.05 8.44
CA PRO A 151 7.86 8.76 8.76
C PRO A 151 6.76 8.30 7.79
N LEU A 152 5.97 9.22 7.22
CA LEU A 152 4.91 8.91 6.25
C LEU A 152 5.50 8.48 4.90
N TRP A 153 6.63 9.08 4.48
CA TRP A 153 7.41 8.60 3.34
C TRP A 153 7.95 7.18 3.56
N ALA A 154 8.43 6.86 4.76
CA ALA A 154 8.84 5.49 5.07
C ALA A 154 7.66 4.49 5.03
N ILE A 155 6.45 4.92 5.40
CA ILE A 155 5.23 4.12 5.25
C ILE A 155 4.89 3.90 3.77
N ALA A 156 5.05 4.93 2.94
CA ALA A 156 4.85 4.83 1.49
C ALA A 156 5.81 3.80 0.86
N THR A 157 7.11 3.85 1.20
CA THR A 157 8.10 2.84 0.77
C THR A 157 7.68 1.43 1.16
N ASP A 158 7.34 1.23 2.44
CA ASP A 158 6.93 -0.10 2.93
C ASP A 158 5.64 -0.58 2.24
N SER A 159 4.72 0.34 1.90
CA SER A 159 3.47 0.01 1.21
C SER A 159 3.73 -0.41 -0.23
N LEU A 160 4.55 0.36 -0.96
CA LEU A 160 4.99 0.04 -2.32
C LEU A 160 5.68 -1.33 -2.37
N ALA A 161 6.64 -1.56 -1.47
CA ALA A 161 7.33 -2.83 -1.36
C ALA A 161 6.38 -3.99 -1.04
N ASN A 162 5.39 -3.79 -0.17
CA ASN A 162 4.41 -4.84 0.16
C ASN A 162 3.48 -5.15 -1.03
N ARG A 163 3.04 -4.13 -1.78
CA ARG A 163 2.17 -4.33 -2.95
C ARG A 163 2.89 -5.01 -4.10
N LEU A 164 4.13 -4.61 -4.40
CA LEU A 164 4.93 -5.28 -5.41
C LEU A 164 5.28 -6.72 -5.00
N LEU A 165 5.66 -6.95 -3.74
CA LEU A 165 5.94 -8.29 -3.25
C LEU A 165 4.69 -9.20 -3.29
N TRP A 166 3.51 -8.64 -3.02
CA TRP A 166 2.24 -9.36 -3.17
C TRP A 166 2.02 -9.84 -4.61
N VAL A 167 2.02 -8.93 -5.60
CA VAL A 167 1.79 -9.31 -7.00
C VAL A 167 2.92 -10.23 -7.53
N GLY A 168 4.15 -10.00 -7.09
CA GLY A 168 5.29 -10.87 -7.39
C GLY A 168 5.11 -12.29 -6.86
N ARG A 169 4.58 -12.48 -5.65
CA ARG A 169 4.27 -13.81 -5.11
C ARG A 169 3.14 -14.48 -5.88
N ALA A 170 2.07 -13.75 -6.15
CA ALA A 170 0.92 -14.24 -6.93
C ALA A 170 1.33 -14.77 -8.32
N ARG A 171 2.43 -14.26 -8.88
CA ARG A 171 2.99 -14.69 -10.16
C ARG A 171 4.22 -15.60 -10.08
N GLY A 172 4.73 -15.89 -8.88
CA GLY A 172 6.00 -16.61 -8.70
C GLY A 172 7.25 -15.81 -9.15
N GLU A 173 7.13 -14.50 -9.30
CA GLU A 173 8.14 -13.58 -9.85
C GLU A 173 8.69 -12.62 -8.76
N VAL A 174 8.98 -13.14 -7.57
CA VAL A 174 9.37 -12.35 -6.39
C VAL A 174 10.60 -11.45 -6.64
N TYR A 175 11.61 -11.94 -7.36
CA TYR A 175 12.83 -11.17 -7.63
C TYR A 175 12.54 -9.93 -8.50
N ARG A 176 11.84 -10.13 -9.62
CA ARG A 176 11.41 -9.05 -10.53
C ARG A 176 10.60 -7.99 -9.78
N ALA A 177 9.71 -8.41 -8.88
CA ALA A 177 8.92 -7.49 -8.06
C ALA A 177 9.80 -6.64 -7.12
N THR A 178 10.80 -7.26 -6.47
CA THR A 178 11.70 -6.53 -5.59
C THR A 178 12.64 -5.59 -6.34
N GLU A 179 13.10 -5.96 -7.53
CA GLU A 179 13.89 -5.09 -8.42
C GLU A 179 13.07 -3.88 -8.88
N LEU A 180 11.84 -4.11 -9.35
CA LEU A 180 10.94 -3.01 -9.73
C LEU A 180 10.67 -2.06 -8.56
N THR A 181 10.57 -2.58 -7.33
CA THR A 181 10.42 -1.72 -6.15
C THR A 181 11.63 -0.82 -5.97
N VAL A 182 12.85 -1.37 -6.06
CA VAL A 182 14.10 -0.60 -5.93
C VAL A 182 14.13 0.49 -7.00
N THR A 183 13.91 0.13 -8.27
CA THR A 183 13.87 1.09 -9.38
C THR A 183 12.86 2.21 -9.16
N LEU A 184 11.62 1.89 -8.78
CA LEU A 184 10.60 2.91 -8.51
C LEU A 184 11.00 3.83 -7.36
N THR A 185 11.52 3.29 -6.25
CA THR A 185 11.93 4.11 -5.10
C THR A 185 13.13 5.01 -5.41
N GLU A 186 14.06 4.55 -6.23
CA GLU A 186 15.20 5.36 -6.69
C GLU A 186 14.76 6.49 -7.61
N LEU A 187 13.81 6.21 -8.51
CA LEU A 187 13.26 7.20 -9.44
C LEU A 187 12.35 8.22 -8.76
N ILE A 188 11.57 7.81 -7.76
CA ILE A 188 10.79 8.73 -6.90
C ILE A 188 11.74 9.64 -6.12
N GLY A 189 12.84 9.09 -5.60
CA GLY A 189 13.89 9.83 -4.95
C GLY A 189 13.56 10.33 -3.53
N PRO A 190 14.46 11.13 -2.92
CA PRO A 190 14.27 11.64 -1.56
C PRO A 190 12.99 12.47 -1.41
N PRO A 191 12.32 12.41 -0.24
CA PRO A 191 12.77 11.79 1.02
C PRO A 191 12.39 10.30 1.16
N MET A 192 11.97 9.63 0.09
CA MET A 192 11.63 8.21 0.09
C MET A 192 12.87 7.36 0.41
N PRO A 193 12.88 6.57 1.50
CA PRO A 193 14.00 5.66 1.78
C PRO A 193 13.96 4.45 0.85
N ALA A 194 15.12 3.79 0.71
CA ALA A 194 15.25 2.52 0.01
C ALA A 194 14.41 1.40 0.68
N PRO A 195 13.79 0.51 -0.11
CA PRO A 195 13.03 -0.63 0.41
C PRO A 195 14.00 -1.64 1.02
N ARG A 196 13.50 -2.40 2.00
CA ARG A 196 14.31 -3.42 2.68
C ARG A 196 13.55 -4.72 2.73
N TYR A 197 14.26 -5.82 2.51
CA TYR A 197 13.71 -7.16 2.52
C TYR A 197 14.47 -8.05 3.50
N VAL A 198 13.82 -9.12 3.92
CA VAL A 198 14.43 -10.20 4.69
C VAL A 198 13.90 -11.52 4.15
N ASP A 199 14.81 -12.46 3.96
CA ASP A 199 14.49 -13.80 3.52
C ASP A 199 14.46 -14.75 4.72
N VAL A 200 13.42 -15.57 4.81
CA VAL A 200 13.20 -16.48 5.93
C VAL A 200 12.96 -17.88 5.41
N GLU A 201 13.74 -18.84 5.92
CA GLU A 201 13.56 -20.27 5.61
C GLU A 201 12.25 -20.79 6.22
N ARG A 202 11.51 -21.58 5.44
CA ARG A 202 10.33 -22.29 5.93
C ARG A 202 10.72 -23.42 6.88
N ARG A 203 9.82 -23.78 7.80
CA ARG A 203 10.07 -24.90 8.71
C ARG A 203 9.78 -26.23 8.02
N PRO A 204 10.52 -27.31 8.35
CA PRO A 204 10.17 -28.65 7.92
C PRO A 204 8.71 -29.00 8.26
N PRO A 205 7.98 -29.75 7.42
CA PRO A 205 8.46 -30.42 6.19
C PRO A 205 8.48 -29.51 4.95
N ARG A 206 8.04 -28.24 5.05
CA ARG A 206 8.06 -27.31 3.92
C ARG A 206 9.50 -26.92 3.58
N LYS A 207 9.77 -26.73 2.28
CA LYS A 207 11.08 -26.32 1.77
C LYS A 207 10.99 -24.95 1.11
N GLY A 208 12.13 -24.26 1.07
CA GLY A 208 12.26 -22.97 0.40
C GLY A 208 12.20 -21.79 1.34
N ARG A 209 12.37 -20.61 0.74
CA ARG A 209 12.58 -19.34 1.40
C ARG A 209 11.48 -18.37 1.03
N VAL A 210 10.97 -17.65 2.02
CA VAL A 210 9.95 -16.61 1.82
C VAL A 210 10.59 -15.26 2.07
N ARG A 211 10.52 -14.38 1.08
CA ARG A 211 10.93 -12.99 1.21
C ARG A 211 9.84 -12.16 1.86
N PHE A 212 10.16 -11.33 2.84
CA PHE A 212 9.25 -10.37 3.48
C PHE A 212 9.80 -8.95 3.40
N VAL A 213 8.92 -7.95 3.41
CA VAL A 213 9.32 -6.55 3.63
C VAL A 213 9.82 -6.38 5.07
N ARG A 214 11.05 -5.87 5.21
CA ARG A 214 11.64 -5.46 6.49
C ARG A 214 11.33 -3.99 6.75
N ARG A 215 10.13 -3.75 7.30
CA ARG A 215 9.56 -2.42 7.47
C ARG A 215 10.52 -1.39 8.06
N GLY A 216 10.69 -0.26 7.37
CA GLY A 216 11.34 0.96 7.85
C GLY A 216 10.42 1.83 8.70
N SER A 217 9.12 1.65 8.55
CA SER A 217 8.08 2.41 9.22
C SER A 217 7.41 1.65 10.37
N CYS A 218 6.80 2.39 11.28
CA CYS A 218 5.91 1.85 12.30
C CYS A 218 4.52 2.44 12.14
N CYS A 219 3.51 1.60 11.94
CA CYS A 219 2.10 2.03 11.90
C CYS A 219 1.55 2.42 13.29
N LEU A 220 2.26 2.07 14.38
CA LEU A 220 1.90 2.37 15.77
C LEU A 220 0.61 1.70 16.27
N VAL A 221 0.05 0.75 15.52
CA VAL A 221 -1.20 0.05 15.89
C VAL A 221 -1.13 -0.59 17.28
N TYR A 222 0.05 -1.09 17.68
CA TYR A 222 0.29 -1.72 18.99
C TYR A 222 0.09 -0.79 20.20
N LEU A 223 -0.12 0.50 19.99
CA LEU A 223 -0.47 1.44 21.07
C LEU A 223 -1.94 1.31 21.47
N GLU A 224 -2.80 0.71 20.65
CA GLU A 224 -4.12 0.28 21.09
C GLU A 224 -3.96 -1.00 21.95
N PRO A 225 -4.53 -1.05 23.18
CA PRO A 225 -4.32 -2.15 24.13
C PRO A 225 -4.59 -3.57 23.59
N ASN A 226 -5.49 -3.71 22.63
CA ASN A 226 -5.90 -5.01 22.08
C ASN A 226 -5.24 -5.36 20.73
N GLU A 227 -4.33 -4.51 20.23
CA GLU A 227 -3.70 -4.71 18.92
C GLU A 227 -2.26 -5.25 19.07
N ALA A 228 -1.96 -6.32 18.33
CA ALA A 228 -0.66 -6.95 18.36
C ALA A 228 0.35 -6.25 17.43
N LYS A 229 1.64 -6.36 17.75
CA LYS A 229 2.71 -6.01 16.80
C LYS A 229 2.70 -7.02 15.64
N CYS A 230 2.63 -6.52 14.40
CA CYS A 230 2.72 -7.36 13.21
C CYS A 230 4.11 -8.04 13.09
N ALA A 231 4.19 -9.16 12.37
CA ALA A 231 5.44 -9.92 12.21
C ALA A 231 6.62 -9.10 11.67
N SER A 232 6.34 -8.09 10.83
CA SER A 232 7.35 -7.19 10.25
C SER A 232 7.60 -5.91 11.07
N CYS A 233 6.99 -5.74 12.25
CA CYS A 233 7.05 -4.51 13.03
C CYS A 233 8.50 -4.17 13.47
N PRO A 234 9.00 -2.93 13.24
CA PRO A 234 10.34 -2.54 13.66
C PRO A 234 10.48 -2.36 15.19
N ARG A 235 9.37 -2.42 15.94
CA ARG A 235 9.34 -2.35 17.41
C ARG A 235 9.36 -3.72 18.09
N LEU A 236 9.56 -4.79 17.31
CA LEU A 236 9.87 -6.12 17.83
C LEU A 236 11.38 -6.27 18.04
N SER A 237 11.76 -7.04 19.05
CA SER A 237 13.14 -7.52 19.16
C SER A 237 13.50 -8.33 17.91
N PRO A 238 14.79 -8.42 17.52
CA PRO A 238 15.21 -9.26 16.40
C PRO A 238 14.72 -10.71 16.52
N ILE A 239 14.82 -11.29 17.73
CA ILE A 239 14.41 -12.68 18.01
C ILE A 239 12.90 -12.86 17.84
N SER A 240 12.08 -12.00 18.45
CA SER A 240 10.62 -12.10 18.35
C SER A 240 10.14 -11.90 16.92
N ARG A 241 10.75 -10.96 16.19
CA ARG A 241 10.46 -10.71 14.77
C ARG A 241 10.80 -11.92 13.91
N GLU A 242 11.97 -12.52 14.11
CA GLU A 242 12.36 -13.72 13.38
C GLU A 242 11.41 -14.89 13.64
N SER A 243 11.01 -15.11 14.90
CA SER A 243 10.05 -16.16 15.25
C SER A 243 8.70 -15.96 14.54
N LEU A 244 8.14 -14.74 14.60
CA LEU A 244 6.87 -14.41 13.94
C LEU A 244 6.96 -14.49 12.41
N LEU A 245 8.09 -14.08 11.80
CA LEU A 245 8.29 -14.20 10.36
C LEU A 245 8.44 -15.66 9.93
N ARG A 246 9.11 -16.51 10.72
CA ARG A 246 9.16 -17.96 10.46
C ARG A 246 7.78 -18.58 10.51
N THR A 247 6.94 -18.21 11.49
CA THR A 247 5.55 -18.67 11.55
C THR A 247 4.76 -18.19 10.33
N ALA A 248 4.90 -16.91 9.94
CA ALA A 248 4.23 -16.38 8.76
C ALA A 248 4.71 -17.07 7.46
N ALA A 249 5.98 -17.45 7.39
CA ALA A 249 6.55 -18.16 6.25
C ALA A 249 5.92 -19.52 6.03
N ASP A 250 5.29 -20.13 7.03
CA ASP A 250 4.63 -21.43 6.89
C ASP A 250 3.25 -21.34 6.21
N PHE A 251 2.68 -20.12 6.11
CA PHE A 251 1.36 -19.85 5.51
C PHE A 251 1.42 -18.98 4.24
N ALA A 252 2.58 -18.40 3.94
CA ALA A 252 2.85 -17.73 2.66
C ALA A 252 3.09 -18.75 1.54
#